data_AF-B2CQD2-F1
#
_entry.id   AF-B2CQD2-F1
#
_cell.length_a   1.000
_cell.length_b   1.000
_cell.length_c   1.000
_cell.angle_alpha   90.00
_cell.angle_beta   90.00
_cell.angle_gamma   90.00
#
_symmetry.space_group_name_H-M   'P 1'
#
loop_
_entity.id
_entity.type
_entity.pdbx_description
1 polymer ?
#
loop_
_entity_poly.entity_id
_entity_poly.type
_entity_poly.pdbx_seq_one_letter_code
_entity_poly.pdbx_strand_id
1 'polypeptide(L)'
;RCDLPQDDGLLHWRALMLLRQMKRLSASSCDNYTNDFGFPQEVFDGKQLQKAQALSVIHGTNQKTFHLFCTEASPAPWNTTPLEELCSGLSEQLGHLEACPLQEAGVGEMPLVNGDSILRNYFQRISLYLQDKQYSPCAWEMVRAEIMKPLYGSTVLHKRLRSRK
;
A
#
# COMPACT_ATOMS: atom_id res chain seq x y z
N ARG A 1 4.19 13.24 -20.44
CA ARG A 1 3.17 12.17 -20.46
C ARG A 1 3.60 11.17 -19.41
N CYS A 2 2.84 11.01 -18.33
CA CYS A 2 3.13 10.00 -17.30
C CYS A 2 2.73 8.64 -17.85
N ASP A 3 3.71 7.93 -18.40
CA ASP A 3 3.55 6.53 -18.74
C ASP A 3 4.14 5.73 -17.58
N LEU A 4 3.29 4.93 -16.94
CA LEU A 4 3.72 3.93 -15.97
C LEU A 4 4.84 3.09 -16.59
N PRO A 5 5.97 2.89 -15.88
CA PRO A 5 6.91 1.83 -16.20
C PRO A 5 6.11 0.53 -16.46
N GLN A 6 6.43 -0.17 -17.54
CA GLN A 6 5.77 -1.43 -17.92
C GLN A 6 5.80 -2.49 -16.81
N ASP A 7 6.66 -2.30 -15.81
CA ASP A 7 7.00 -3.23 -14.74
C ASP A 7 6.25 -2.98 -13.41
N ASP A 8 5.50 -1.89 -13.25
CA ASP A 8 4.92 -1.53 -11.95
C ASP A 8 3.87 -2.53 -11.43
N GLY A 9 3.23 -3.27 -12.33
CA GLY A 9 2.34 -4.37 -11.96
C GLY A 9 3.10 -5.57 -11.37
N LEU A 10 4.31 -5.85 -11.87
CA LEU A 10 5.19 -6.90 -11.36
C LEU A 10 5.75 -6.53 -9.97
N LEU A 11 5.95 -5.25 -9.69
CA LEU A 11 6.45 -4.75 -8.42
C LEU A 11 5.45 -4.93 -7.26
N HIS A 12 4.15 -4.69 -7.48
CA HIS A 12 3.13 -5.00 -6.46
C HIS A 12 2.96 -6.50 -6.22
N TRP A 13 3.07 -7.33 -7.28
CA TRP A 13 3.09 -8.79 -7.14
C TRP A 13 4.30 -9.27 -6.35
N ARG A 14 5.48 -8.68 -6.61
CA ARG A 14 6.70 -8.96 -5.86
C ARG A 14 6.55 -8.56 -4.40
N ALA A 15 5.99 -7.38 -4.11
CA ALA A 15 5.70 -6.94 -2.75
C ALA A 15 4.79 -7.92 -1.98
N LEU A 16 3.73 -8.44 -2.63
CA LEU A 16 2.87 -9.48 -2.04
C LEU A 16 3.64 -10.76 -1.71
N MET A 17 4.54 -11.19 -2.60
CA MET A 17 5.37 -12.37 -2.38
C MET A 17 6.35 -12.17 -1.22
N LEU A 18 6.99 -10.99 -1.13
CA LEU A 18 7.89 -10.64 -0.05
C LEU A 18 7.15 -10.60 1.30
N LEU A 19 5.98 -9.95 1.37
CA LEU A 19 5.15 -9.96 2.57
C LEU A 19 4.70 -11.36 2.98
N ARG A 20 4.53 -12.29 2.03
CA ARG A 20 4.21 -13.69 2.35
C ARG A 20 5.43 -14.40 2.96
N GLN A 21 6.64 -14.15 2.44
CA GLN A 21 7.87 -14.71 2.97
C GLN A 21 8.22 -14.17 4.35
N MET A 22 7.80 -12.94 4.66
CA MET A 22 7.99 -12.33 5.98
C MET A 22 7.13 -12.97 7.08
N LYS A 23 6.12 -13.79 6.75
CA LYS A 23 5.26 -14.42 7.76
C LYS A 23 6.07 -15.31 8.71
N ARG A 24 5.95 -15.06 10.02
CA ARG A 24 6.57 -15.85 11.11
C ARG A 24 5.57 -16.57 11.99
N LEU A 25 4.37 -16.01 12.21
CA LEU A 25 3.34 -16.62 13.06
C LEU A 25 2.15 -17.14 12.24
N SER A 26 1.47 -18.14 12.79
CA SER A 26 0.18 -18.59 12.27
C SER A 26 -0.93 -17.62 12.69
N ALA A 27 -1.99 -17.51 11.89
CA ALA A 27 -3.12 -16.64 12.24
C ALA A 27 -3.76 -17.06 13.57
N SER A 28 -3.91 -18.37 13.80
CA SER A 28 -4.43 -18.95 15.04
C SER A 28 -3.59 -18.65 16.28
N SER A 29 -2.32 -18.32 16.13
CA SER A 29 -1.47 -17.93 17.26
C SER A 29 -1.79 -16.51 17.76
N CYS A 30 -2.56 -15.73 17.00
CA CYS A 30 -2.82 -14.32 17.25
C CYS A 30 -4.33 -14.00 17.26
N ASP A 31 -5.20 -14.95 17.63
CA ASP A 31 -6.66 -14.79 17.58
C ASP A 31 -7.15 -13.54 18.33
N ASN A 32 -6.57 -13.25 19.51
CA ASN A 32 -6.89 -12.07 20.34
C ASN A 32 -6.44 -10.72 19.73
N TYR A 33 -5.75 -10.75 18.60
CA TYR A 33 -5.27 -9.57 17.86
C TYR A 33 -6.14 -9.28 16.62
N THR A 34 -7.21 -10.04 16.40
CA THR A 34 -8.14 -9.78 15.30
C THR A 34 -8.69 -8.36 15.37
N ASN A 35 -8.54 -7.60 14.28
CA ASN A 35 -9.01 -6.23 14.18
C ASN A 35 -9.57 -5.97 12.78
N ASP A 36 -10.69 -5.25 12.70
CA ASP A 36 -11.17 -4.70 11.44
C ASP A 36 -10.52 -3.33 11.22
N PHE A 37 -9.58 -3.26 10.27
CA PHE A 37 -8.91 -2.02 9.90
C PHE A 37 -9.76 -1.14 8.97
N GLY A 38 -10.89 -1.65 8.48
CA GLY A 38 -11.77 -0.96 7.54
C GLY A 38 -11.07 -0.69 6.21
N PHE A 39 -10.63 -1.76 5.52
CA PHE A 39 -10.03 -1.66 4.20
C PHE A 39 -10.98 -0.96 3.22
N PRO A 40 -10.57 0.18 2.61
CA PRO A 40 -11.47 0.99 1.79
C PRO A 40 -11.61 0.40 0.38
N GLN A 41 -12.40 -0.66 0.26
CA GLN A 41 -12.55 -1.41 -0.99
C GLN A 41 -13.03 -0.52 -2.15
N GLU A 42 -13.83 0.51 -1.87
CA GLU A 42 -14.38 1.44 -2.87
C GLU A 42 -13.27 2.22 -3.59
N VAL A 43 -12.17 2.53 -2.90
CA VAL A 43 -11.00 3.23 -3.46
C VAL A 43 -10.24 2.33 -4.45
N PHE A 44 -10.31 1.01 -4.25
CA PHE A 44 -9.62 0.02 -5.07
C PHE A 44 -10.51 -0.71 -6.09
N ASP A 45 -11.84 -0.60 -6.00
CA ASP A 45 -12.78 -1.29 -6.91
C ASP A 45 -12.64 -0.77 -8.35
N GLY A 46 -12.06 0.40 -8.58
CA GLY A 46 -11.54 0.86 -9.89
C GLY A 46 -12.55 0.96 -11.03
N LYS A 47 -13.84 0.66 -10.81
CA LYS A 47 -14.89 0.74 -11.83
C LYS A 47 -15.19 2.19 -12.18
N GLN A 48 -15.07 3.09 -11.20
CA GLN A 48 -15.39 4.52 -11.28
C GLN A 48 -14.14 5.42 -11.42
N LEU A 49 -12.92 4.90 -11.23
CA LEU A 49 -11.71 5.74 -11.24
C LEU A 49 -11.23 6.08 -12.65
N GLN A 50 -10.92 7.35 -12.85
CA GLN A 50 -10.13 7.83 -13.98
C GLN A 50 -8.67 7.38 -13.85
N LYS A 51 -7.91 7.42 -14.96
CA LYS A 51 -6.51 6.97 -14.98
C LYS A 51 -5.63 7.71 -13.97
N ALA A 52 -5.75 9.03 -13.90
CA ALA A 52 -4.98 9.86 -12.96
C ALA A 52 -5.31 9.54 -11.50
N GLN A 53 -6.60 9.32 -11.19
CA GLN A 53 -7.05 8.96 -9.84
C GLN A 53 -6.51 7.58 -9.43
N ALA A 54 -6.54 6.59 -10.34
CA ALA A 54 -6.02 5.26 -10.04
C ALA A 54 -4.50 5.27 -9.79
N LEU A 55 -3.77 6.11 -10.54
CA LEU A 55 -2.35 6.36 -10.33
C LEU A 55 -2.06 7.00 -8.96
N SER A 56 -2.85 8.01 -8.58
CA SER A 56 -2.76 8.65 -7.27
C SER A 56 -3.00 7.65 -6.14
N VAL A 57 -4.01 6.78 -6.24
CA VAL A 57 -4.28 5.72 -5.25
C VAL A 57 -3.11 4.73 -5.13
N ILE A 58 -2.55 4.29 -6.26
CA ILE A 58 -1.38 3.39 -6.27
C ILE A 58 -0.18 4.07 -5.60
N HIS A 59 0.13 5.30 -6.00
CA HIS A 59 1.23 6.07 -5.42
C HIS A 59 1.05 6.26 -3.91
N GLY A 60 -0.13 6.72 -3.48
CA GLY A 60 -0.45 6.91 -2.08
C GLY A 60 -0.42 5.62 -1.26
N THR A 61 -0.67 4.46 -1.88
CA THR A 61 -0.56 3.14 -1.25
C THR A 61 0.90 2.76 -1.05
N ASN A 62 1.72 2.92 -2.08
CA ASN A 62 3.17 2.65 -2.01
C ASN A 62 3.85 3.52 -0.96
N GLN A 63 3.54 4.82 -0.94
CA GLN A 63 4.14 5.77 0.00
C GLN A 63 3.82 5.40 1.45
N LYS A 64 2.55 5.09 1.75
CA LYS A 64 2.13 4.72 3.10
C LYS A 64 2.64 3.34 3.52
N THR A 65 2.76 2.40 2.57
CA THR A 65 3.37 1.09 2.83
C THR A 65 4.85 1.23 3.13
N PHE A 66 5.58 2.03 2.36
CA PHE A 66 6.99 2.34 2.62
C PHE A 66 7.15 2.99 4.01
N HIS A 67 6.34 4.00 4.35
CA HIS A 67 6.41 4.62 5.66
C HIS A 67 6.18 3.62 6.80
N LEU A 68 5.21 2.70 6.63
CA LEU A 68 4.85 1.71 7.64
C LEU A 68 5.93 0.65 7.89
N PHE A 69 6.64 0.20 6.84
CA PHE A 69 7.59 -0.92 6.94
C PHE A 69 9.06 -0.50 6.93
N CYS A 70 9.39 0.63 6.32
CA CYS A 70 10.76 0.96 5.90
C CYS A 70 11.33 2.20 6.58
N THR A 71 10.62 2.76 7.56
CA THR A 71 11.10 3.93 8.31
C THR A 71 11.32 3.56 9.77
N GLU A 72 12.30 4.22 10.40
CA GLU A 72 12.66 4.06 11.82
C GLU A 72 11.49 4.37 12.77
N ALA A 73 10.45 5.07 12.28
CA ALA A 73 9.24 5.38 13.06
C ALA A 73 8.37 4.15 13.38
N SER A 74 8.66 3.01 12.75
CA SER A 74 7.90 1.78 12.90
C SER A 74 8.88 0.62 13.09
N PRO A 75 9.26 0.32 14.35
CA PRO A 75 10.21 -0.75 14.65
C PRO A 75 9.55 -2.10 14.34
N ALA A 76 9.67 -2.53 13.10
CA ALA A 76 9.13 -3.80 12.66
C ALA A 76 10.06 -4.93 13.15
N PRO A 77 9.53 -6.07 13.64
CA PRO A 77 10.32 -7.16 14.19
C PRO A 77 11.11 -7.92 13.10
N TRP A 78 11.01 -7.51 11.84
CA TRP A 78 11.59 -8.19 10.69
C TRP A 78 12.96 -7.59 10.37
N ASN A 79 14.03 -8.21 10.85
CA ASN A 79 15.36 -7.98 10.29
C ASN A 79 15.69 -9.12 9.32
N THR A 80 15.21 -9.01 8.07
CA THR A 80 15.27 -10.08 7.07
C THR A 80 15.42 -9.51 5.66
N THR A 81 16.16 -10.21 4.79
CA THR A 81 16.34 -9.86 3.37
C THR A 81 15.03 -9.54 2.62
N PRO A 82 13.89 -10.23 2.84
CA PRO A 82 12.64 -9.85 2.19
C PRO A 82 12.12 -8.45 2.53
N LEU A 83 12.42 -7.91 3.72
CA LEU A 83 12.07 -6.54 4.09
C LEU A 83 12.95 -5.55 3.33
N GLU A 84 14.26 -5.80 3.25
CA GLU A 84 15.20 -4.95 2.51
C GLU A 84 14.84 -4.88 1.02
N GLU A 85 14.48 -6.02 0.42
CA GLU A 85 13.99 -6.07 -0.95
C GLU A 85 12.66 -5.31 -1.13
N LEU A 86 11.74 -5.44 -0.17
CA LEU A 86 10.46 -4.72 -0.20
C LEU A 86 10.70 -3.21 -0.15
N CYS A 87 11.55 -2.75 0.76
CA CYS A 87 11.86 -1.35 0.96
C CYS A 87 12.62 -0.75 -0.22
N SER A 88 13.57 -1.50 -0.78
CA SER A 88 14.33 -1.07 -1.96
C SER A 88 13.40 -0.93 -3.17
N GLY A 89 12.53 -1.92 -3.42
CA GLY A 89 11.59 -1.89 -4.54
C GLY A 89 10.53 -0.79 -4.41
N LEU A 90 10.01 -0.56 -3.19
CA LEU A 90 9.08 0.55 -2.93
C LEU A 90 9.75 1.92 -3.08
N SER A 91 11.00 2.06 -2.63
CA SER A 91 11.79 3.29 -2.78
C SER A 91 12.02 3.63 -4.25
N GLU A 92 12.42 2.64 -5.06
CA GLU A 92 12.59 2.79 -6.50
C GLU A 92 11.27 3.23 -7.17
N GLN A 93 10.15 2.59 -6.85
CA GLN A 93 8.83 3.00 -7.39
C GLN A 93 8.46 4.43 -6.99
N LEU A 94 8.71 4.83 -5.74
CA LEU A 94 8.40 6.18 -5.29
C LEU A 94 9.27 7.22 -6.00
N GLY A 95 10.56 6.95 -6.20
CA GLY A 95 11.44 7.82 -6.97
C GLY A 95 11.02 7.98 -8.44
N HIS A 96 10.50 6.91 -9.07
CA HIS A 96 9.94 6.99 -10.42
C HIS A 96 8.63 7.78 -10.50
N LEU A 97 7.81 7.73 -9.45
CA LEU A 97 6.52 8.40 -9.41
C LEU A 97 6.61 9.88 -8.96
N GLU A 98 7.63 10.27 -8.19
CA GLU A 98 7.97 11.67 -7.93
C GLU A 98 8.42 12.41 -9.21
N ALA A 99 9.03 11.70 -10.17
CA ALA A 99 9.37 12.24 -11.48
C ALA A 99 8.17 12.47 -12.40
N CYS A 100 6.97 12.05 -11.97
CA CYS A 100 5.71 12.39 -12.60
C CYS A 100 5.13 13.62 -11.92
N PRO A 101 4.87 14.73 -12.63
CA PRO A 101 4.04 15.77 -12.06
C PRO A 101 2.68 15.11 -11.79
N LEU A 102 2.39 14.79 -10.53
CA LEU A 102 1.02 14.93 -10.05
C LEU A 102 0.69 16.37 -10.40
N GLN A 103 -0.01 16.60 -11.50
CA GLN A 103 -0.52 17.92 -11.81
C GLN A 103 -1.33 18.30 -10.57
N GLU A 104 -0.76 19.20 -9.77
CA GLU A 104 -1.55 20.06 -8.90
C GLU A 104 -2.71 20.52 -9.77
N ALA A 105 -3.90 20.08 -9.35
CA ALA A 105 -5.18 20.25 -10.01
C ALA A 105 -5.15 21.28 -11.15
N GLY A 106 -4.94 20.80 -12.38
CA GLY A 106 -5.33 21.57 -13.54
C GLY A 106 -6.82 21.87 -13.38
N VAL A 107 -7.14 23.17 -13.28
CA VAL A 107 -8.48 23.74 -13.16
C VAL A 107 -9.42 23.04 -14.13
N GLY A 108 -10.13 22.00 -13.67
CA GLY A 108 -11.02 21.19 -14.52
C GLY A 108 -11.16 19.70 -14.15
N GLU A 109 -10.19 19.07 -13.49
CA GLU A 109 -10.34 17.68 -13.05
C GLU A 109 -10.82 17.61 -11.60
N MET A 110 -12.05 17.12 -11.40
CA MET A 110 -12.62 16.91 -10.07
C MET A 110 -11.64 16.12 -9.20
N PRO A 111 -11.14 16.70 -8.08
CA PRO A 111 -10.36 15.97 -7.11
C PRO A 111 -11.15 14.71 -6.74
N LEU A 112 -10.47 13.61 -6.45
CA LEU A 112 -11.11 12.50 -5.75
C LEU A 112 -11.39 13.02 -4.33
N VAL A 113 -12.48 13.78 -4.14
CA VAL A 113 -12.75 14.67 -2.98
C VAL A 113 -12.65 13.95 -1.62
N ASN A 114 -12.50 12.63 -1.58
CA ASN A 114 -12.24 11.88 -0.36
C ASN A 114 -11.28 10.69 -0.46
N GLY A 115 -10.65 10.39 -1.60
CA GLY A 115 -9.85 9.16 -1.71
C GLY A 115 -8.53 9.21 -0.92
N ASP A 116 -7.84 10.34 -0.99
CA ASP A 116 -6.61 10.56 -0.22
C ASP A 116 -6.87 10.60 1.28
N SER A 117 -8.00 11.20 1.70
CA SER A 117 -8.42 11.25 3.11
C SER A 117 -8.82 9.86 3.63
N ILE A 118 -9.58 9.07 2.85
CA ILE A 118 -9.96 7.70 3.19
C ILE A 118 -8.73 6.81 3.33
N LEU A 119 -7.81 6.85 2.35
CA LEU A 119 -6.59 6.05 2.37
C LEU A 119 -5.68 6.47 3.54
N ARG A 120 -5.57 7.77 3.81
CA ARG A 120 -4.84 8.29 4.97
C ARG A 120 -5.43 7.79 6.29
N ASN A 121 -6.74 7.86 6.45
CA ASN A 121 -7.43 7.41 7.66
C ASN A 121 -7.26 5.89 7.87
N TYR A 122 -7.29 5.10 6.80
CA TYR A 122 -7.05 3.66 6.86
C TYR A 122 -5.65 3.33 7.41
N PHE A 123 -4.60 3.91 6.85
CA PHE A 123 -3.24 3.68 7.37
C PHE A 123 -3.03 4.28 8.76
N GLN A 124 -3.70 5.39 9.09
CA GLN A 124 -3.65 5.94 10.44
C GLN A 124 -4.25 4.98 11.47
N ARG A 125 -5.35 4.29 11.15
CA ARG A 125 -5.92 3.22 12.02
C ARG A 125 -4.94 2.07 12.23
N ILE A 126 -4.22 1.68 11.17
CA ILE A 126 -3.18 0.64 11.24
C ILE A 126 -2.05 1.08 12.19
N SER A 127 -1.54 2.31 12.05
CA SER A 127 -0.49 2.84 12.92
C SER A 127 -0.93 2.93 14.38
N LEU A 128 -2.16 3.43 14.63
CA LEU A 128 -2.72 3.50 15.99
C LEU A 128 -2.90 2.11 16.61
N TYR A 129 -3.33 1.13 15.82
CA TYR A 129 -3.42 -0.26 16.27
C TYR A 129 -2.05 -0.83 16.67
N LEU A 130 -1.00 -0.59 15.88
CA LEU A 130 0.36 -1.03 16.25
C LEU A 130 0.81 -0.38 17.56
N GLN A 131 0.51 0.90 17.76
CA GLN A 131 0.83 1.60 19.02
C GLN A 131 0.07 1.03 20.22
N ASP A 132 -1.24 0.80 20.10
CA ASP A 132 -2.08 0.19 21.14
C ASP A 132 -1.56 -1.20 21.54
N LYS A 133 -1.13 -1.98 20.54
CA LYS A 133 -0.56 -3.32 20.72
C LYS A 133 0.93 -3.33 21.02
N GLN A 134 1.53 -2.16 21.29
CA GLN A 134 2.94 -2.00 21.64
C GLN A 134 3.88 -2.70 20.65
N TYR A 135 3.53 -2.65 19.36
CA TYR A 135 4.32 -3.25 18.28
C TYR A 135 4.63 -4.74 18.51
N SER A 136 3.72 -5.48 19.16
CA SER A 136 3.94 -6.90 19.46
C SER A 136 4.05 -7.74 18.16
N PRO A 137 4.71 -8.91 18.22
CA PRO A 137 4.82 -9.79 17.04
C PRO A 137 3.46 -10.16 16.43
N CYS A 138 2.44 -10.39 17.24
CA CYS A 138 1.09 -10.67 16.75
C CYS A 138 0.43 -9.46 16.10
N ALA A 139 0.64 -8.26 16.64
CA ALA A 139 0.14 -7.03 16.01
C ALA A 139 0.72 -6.86 14.60
N TRP A 140 2.02 -7.08 14.46
CA TRP A 140 2.71 -7.02 13.19
C TRP A 140 2.25 -8.07 12.19
N GLU A 141 1.87 -9.26 12.64
CA GLU A 141 1.31 -10.30 11.75
C GLU A 141 -0.07 -9.92 11.21
N MET A 142 -0.90 -9.31 12.05
CA MET A 142 -2.20 -8.78 11.63
C MET A 142 -2.02 -7.66 10.60
N VAL A 143 -1.10 -6.73 10.86
CA VAL A 143 -0.80 -5.63 9.92
C VAL A 143 -0.20 -6.15 8.62
N ARG A 144 0.75 -7.10 8.68
CA ARG A 144 1.34 -7.73 7.49
C ARG A 144 0.26 -8.37 6.62
N ALA A 145 -0.69 -9.07 7.22
CA ALA A 145 -1.82 -9.66 6.50
C ALA A 145 -2.77 -8.59 5.93
N GLU A 146 -3.05 -7.53 6.69
CA GLU A 146 -3.92 -6.44 6.26
C GLU A 146 -3.35 -5.68 5.05
N ILE A 147 -2.04 -5.39 5.03
CA ILE A 147 -1.39 -4.66 3.95
C ILE A 147 -1.34 -5.45 2.63
N MET A 148 -1.53 -6.77 2.67
CA MET A 148 -1.71 -7.54 1.42
C MET A 148 -2.94 -7.06 0.63
N LYS A 149 -4.00 -6.56 1.28
CA LYS A 149 -5.23 -6.08 0.61
C LYS A 149 -4.99 -4.88 -0.30
N PRO A 150 -4.44 -3.73 0.16
CA PRO A 150 -4.18 -2.58 -0.71
C PRO A 150 -3.13 -2.86 -1.79
N LEU A 151 -2.13 -3.72 -1.53
CA LEU A 151 -1.17 -4.13 -2.57
C LEU A 151 -1.86 -4.97 -3.65
N TYR A 152 -2.71 -5.91 -3.28
CA TYR A 152 -3.51 -6.67 -4.24
C TYR A 152 -4.46 -5.75 -5.02
N GLY A 153 -5.17 -4.85 -4.35
CA GLY A 153 -6.03 -3.85 -5.01
C GLY A 153 -5.26 -3.01 -6.03
N SER A 154 -4.04 -2.62 -5.70
CA SER A 154 -3.15 -1.88 -6.60
C SER A 154 -2.76 -2.70 -7.83
N THR A 155 -2.51 -4.01 -7.71
CA THR A 155 -2.29 -4.88 -8.89
C THR A 155 -3.49 -4.91 -9.83
N VAL A 156 -4.72 -4.90 -9.27
CA VAL A 156 -5.97 -4.93 -10.04
C VAL A 156 -6.16 -3.60 -10.77
N LEU A 157 -5.95 -2.47 -10.09
CA LEU A 157 -5.96 -1.14 -10.71
C LEU A 157 -4.95 -1.07 -11.86
N HIS A 158 -3.71 -1.54 -11.63
CA HIS A 158 -2.66 -1.58 -12.64
C HIS A 158 -3.06 -2.35 -13.90
N LYS A 159 -3.62 -3.55 -13.74
CA LYS A 159 -4.07 -4.38 -14.86
C LYS A 159 -5.15 -3.68 -15.70
N ARG A 160 -6.08 -2.98 -15.03
CA ARG A 160 -7.16 -2.24 -15.72
C ARG A 160 -6.64 -1.02 -16.47
N LEU A 161 -5.66 -0.30 -15.90
CA LEU A 161 -4.99 0.80 -16.60
C LEU A 161 -4.32 0.33 -17.89
N ARG A 162 -3.84 -0.92 -17.92
CA ARG A 162 -3.25 -1.53 -19.12
C ARG A 162 -4.31 -1.97 -20.14
N SER A 163 -5.47 -2.48 -19.69
CA SER A 163 -6.53 -2.96 -20.59
C SER A 163 -7.35 -1.83 -21.23
N ARG A 164 -7.27 -0.61 -20.70
CA ARG A 164 -7.89 0.60 -21.28
C ARG A 164 -6.98 1.35 -22.27
N LYS A 165 -5.83 0.77 -22.66
CA LYS A 165 -4.95 1.32 -23.70
C LYS A 165 -5.51 1.08 -25.10
#